data_AF-A0A925Q133-F1
#
_entry.id   AF-A0A925Q133-F1
#
_cell.length_a   1.000
_cell.length_b   1.000
_cell.length_c   1.000
_cell.angle_alpha   90.00
_cell.angle_beta   90.00
_cell.angle_gamma   90.00
#
_symmetry.space_group_name_H-M   'P 1'
#
loop_
_entity.id
_entity.type
_entity.pdbx_description
1 polymer ?
#
loop_
_entity_poly.entity_id
_entity_poly.type
_entity_poly.pdbx_seq_one_letter_code
_entity_poly.pdbx_strand_id
1 'polypeptide(L)'
;DSREQYAHFLLQSNVATRLVEFREAGELRMVSIVDELADGLSSVYTFFDPLIAKASFGTFNILWQIEEAQRRGLQYVYLGYWIGQSRKMSYKNQFRPIEGLSRGEWKRLA
;
A
#
# COMPACT_ATOMS: atom_id res chain seq x y z
N ASP A 1 -18.70 -3.63 19.34
CA ASP A 1 -18.32 -2.89 18.13
C ASP A 1 -18.36 -1.38 18.33
N SER A 2 -17.39 -0.83 19.07
CA SER A 2 -17.20 0.63 19.16
C SER A 2 -16.10 1.10 18.19
N ARG A 3 -16.16 2.37 17.78
CA ARG A 3 -15.12 3.03 16.98
C ARG A 3 -13.72 2.88 17.60
N GLU A 4 -13.66 2.86 18.92
CA GLU A 4 -12.43 2.67 19.71
C GLU A 4 -11.85 1.26 19.54
N GLN A 5 -12.69 0.24 19.46
CA GLN A 5 -12.26 -1.14 19.26
C GLN A 5 -11.69 -1.37 17.84
N TYR A 6 -12.29 -0.74 16.82
CA TYR A 6 -11.77 -0.73 15.45
C TYR A 6 -10.43 0.01 15.35
N ALA A 7 -10.33 1.18 16.00
CA ALA A 7 -9.09 1.94 16.08
C ALA A 7 -8.01 1.15 16.80
N HIS A 8 -8.31 0.52 17.94
CA HIS A 8 -7.36 -0.31 18.68
C HIS A 8 -6.83 -1.48 17.86
N PHE A 9 -7.70 -2.20 17.15
CA PHE A 9 -7.30 -3.36 16.33
C PHE A 9 -6.36 -2.97 15.17
N LEU A 10 -6.59 -1.82 14.54
CA LEU A 10 -5.79 -1.37 13.40
C LEU A 10 -4.57 -0.52 13.77
N LEU A 11 -4.60 0.17 14.91
CA LEU A 11 -3.60 1.18 15.28
C LEU A 11 -2.71 0.77 16.46
N GLN A 12 -3.02 -0.31 17.18
CA GLN A 12 -2.06 -0.91 18.13
C GLN A 12 -1.08 -1.82 17.38
N SER A 13 -0.22 -1.18 16.59
CA SER A 13 0.97 -1.78 16.02
C SER A 13 2.18 -1.21 16.76
N ASN A 14 3.24 -2.00 16.94
CA ASN A 14 4.55 -1.46 17.38
C ASN A 14 5.24 -0.64 16.27
N VAL A 15 4.58 -0.48 15.13
CA VAL A 15 5.00 0.30 13.97
C VAL A 15 4.08 1.51 13.85
N ALA A 16 4.63 2.66 13.43
CA ALA A 16 3.83 3.86 13.23
C ALA A 16 2.90 3.68 12.02
N THR A 17 1.63 3.37 12.28
CA THR A 17 0.60 3.16 11.24
C THR A 17 -0.14 4.46 10.93
N ARG A 18 -0.32 4.76 9.65
CA ARG A 18 -1.16 5.87 9.15
C ARG A 18 -2.33 5.37 8.32
N LEU A 19 -3.45 6.06 8.48
CA LEU A 19 -4.62 5.99 7.61
C LEU A 19 -4.62 7.20 6.68
N VAL A 20 -4.67 6.95 5.38
CA VAL A 20 -4.68 7.98 4.33
C VAL A 20 -6.00 7.91 3.58
N GLU A 21 -6.79 8.97 3.64
CA GLU A 21 -8.05 9.09 2.91
C GLU A 21 -7.85 9.83 1.58
N PHE A 22 -8.43 9.27 0.52
CA PHE A 22 -8.45 9.89 -0.80
C PHE A 22 -9.88 10.28 -1.12
N ARG A 23 -10.09 11.58 -1.31
CA ARG A 23 -11.41 12.17 -1.55
C ARG A 23 -11.46 12.85 -2.90
N GLU A 24 -12.57 12.66 -3.61
CA GLU A 24 -12.87 13.31 -4.87
C GLU A 24 -14.16 14.10 -4.69
N ALA A 25 -14.11 15.42 -4.91
CA ALA A 25 -15.24 16.33 -4.64
C ALA A 25 -15.86 16.17 -3.24
N GLY A 26 -15.04 15.82 -2.24
CA GLY A 26 -15.46 15.59 -0.84
C GLY A 26 -15.91 14.16 -0.54
N GLU A 27 -16.17 13.34 -1.55
CA GLU A 27 -16.59 11.95 -1.40
C GLU A 27 -15.38 11.02 -1.19
N LEU A 28 -15.46 10.11 -0.23
CA LEU A 28 -14.38 9.17 0.08
C LEU A 28 -14.32 8.06 -0.98
N ARG A 29 -13.21 7.99 -1.72
CA ARG A 29 -13.01 7.01 -2.80
C ARG A 29 -12.13 5.84 -2.40
N MET A 30 -11.14 6.10 -1.55
CA MET A 30 -10.15 5.10 -1.16
C MET A 30 -9.56 5.45 0.19
N VAL A 31 -9.18 4.42 0.93
CA VAL A 31 -8.38 4.54 2.14
C VAL A 31 -7.23 3.55 2.06
N SER A 32 -6.04 4.04 2.43
CA SER A 32 -4.84 3.22 2.55
C SER A 32 -4.37 3.17 3.99
N ILE A 33 -4.09 1.97 4.48
CA ILE A 33 -3.40 1.72 5.75
C ILE A 33 -1.94 1.46 5.41
N VAL A 34 -1.07 2.33 5.92
CA VAL A 34 0.36 2.33 5.61
C VAL A 34 1.15 2.32 6.90
N ASP A 35 2.11 1.41 6.99
CA ASP A 35 3.06 1.37 8.10
C ASP A 35 4.34 2.12 7.70
N GLU A 36 4.84 2.96 8.62
CA GLU A 36 6.08 3.71 8.44
C GLU A 36 7.26 2.92 9.00
N LEU A 37 8.22 2.63 8.13
CA LEU A 37 9.46 1.95 8.48
C LEU A 37 10.63 2.92 8.39
N ALA A 38 11.79 2.53 8.91
CA ALA A 38 12.98 3.38 8.91
C ALA A 38 13.49 3.70 7.49
N ASP A 39 13.27 2.81 6.53
CA ASP A 39 13.77 2.86 5.16
C ASP A 39 12.67 2.92 4.10
N GLY A 40 11.39 2.90 4.49
CA GLY A 40 10.30 2.81 3.54
C GLY A 40 8.89 2.91 4.12
N LEU A 41 7.92 2.80 3.21
CA LEU A 41 6.50 2.67 3.52
C LEU A 41 6.04 1.25 3.24
N SER A 42 5.25 0.66 4.13
CA SER A 42 4.65 -0.66 3.93
C SER A 42 3.17 -0.53 3.65
N SER A 43 2.76 -0.96 2.44
CA SER A 43 1.36 -0.92 2.00
C SER A 43 0.59 -2.09 2.59
N VAL A 44 -0.10 -1.87 3.72
CA VAL A 44 -0.77 -2.92 4.49
C VAL A 44 -2.11 -3.31 3.87
N TYR A 45 -3.07 -2.37 3.88
CA TYR A 45 -4.41 -2.58 3.34
C TYR A 45 -4.85 -1.39 2.51
N THR A 46 -5.60 -1.67 1.44
CA THR A 46 -6.25 -0.65 0.63
C THR A 46 -7.68 -1.08 0.37
N PHE A 47 -8.62 -0.24 0.77
CA PHE A 47 -10.04 -0.41 0.47
C PHE A 47 -10.50 0.80 -0.33
N PHE A 48 -11.34 0.55 -1.33
CA PHE A 48 -11.75 1.56 -2.29
C PHE A 48 -13.19 1.29 -2.73
N ASP A 49 -13.82 2.33 -3.25
CA ASP A 49 -15.17 2.30 -3.78
C ASP A 49 -15.27 1.30 -4.96
N PRO A 50 -15.97 0.17 -4.81
CA PRO A 50 -16.07 -0.85 -5.85
C PRO A 50 -17.04 -0.46 -6.97
N LEU A 51 -17.87 0.57 -6.77
CA LEU A 51 -18.89 0.99 -7.75
C LEU A 51 -18.27 1.76 -8.92
N ILE A 52 -17.09 2.35 -8.72
CA ILE A 52 -16.36 3.06 -9.78
C ILE A 52 -15.48 2.07 -10.55
N ALA A 53 -16.12 1.39 -11.50
CA ALA A 53 -15.44 0.43 -12.35
C ALA A 53 -14.25 1.07 -13.10
N LYS A 54 -13.14 0.32 -13.18
CA LYS A 54 -11.91 0.70 -13.92
C LYS A 54 -11.15 1.93 -13.41
N ALA A 55 -11.49 2.48 -12.23
CA ALA A 55 -10.77 3.60 -11.63
C ALA A 55 -9.30 3.30 -11.26
N SER A 56 -8.93 2.02 -11.16
CA SER A 56 -7.56 1.59 -10.86
C SER A 56 -7.00 2.13 -9.53
N PHE A 57 -7.87 2.32 -8.52
CA PHE A 57 -7.52 2.87 -7.21
C PHE A 57 -6.35 2.16 -6.54
N GLY A 58 -6.28 0.83 -6.63
CA GLY A 58 -5.14 0.07 -6.11
C GLY A 58 -3.79 0.48 -6.74
N THR A 59 -3.75 0.68 -8.06
CA THR A 59 -2.54 1.16 -8.75
C THR A 59 -2.21 2.59 -8.36
N PHE A 60 -3.22 3.47 -8.32
CA PHE A 60 -3.06 4.85 -7.88
C PHE A 60 -2.49 4.94 -6.46
N ASN A 61 -2.98 4.10 -5.54
CA ASN A 61 -2.47 4.04 -4.17
C ASN A 61 -0.97 3.76 -4.10
N ILE A 62 -0.48 2.84 -4.93
CA ILE A 62 0.95 2.50 -4.95
C ILE A 62 1.77 3.66 -5.53
N LEU A 63 1.29 4.29 -6.61
CA LEU A 63 1.94 5.46 -7.19
C LEU A 63 2.04 6.61 -6.17
N TRP A 64 0.96 6.87 -5.44
CA TRP A 64 0.95 7.86 -4.37
C TRP A 64 1.95 7.51 -3.26
N GLN A 65 2.02 6.24 -2.83
CA GLN A 65 3.00 5.82 -1.81
C GLN A 65 4.44 5.97 -2.31
N ILE A 66 4.71 5.72 -3.60
CA ILE A 66 6.03 5.94 -4.21
C ILE A 66 6.40 7.42 -4.16
N GLU A 67 5.48 8.30 -4.58
CA GLU A 67 5.69 9.75 -4.52
C GLU A 67 5.91 10.23 -3.07
N GLU A 68 5.13 9.71 -2.13
CA GLU A 68 5.26 10.06 -0.72
C GLU A 68 6.57 9.55 -0.11
N ALA A 69 7.03 8.35 -0.48
CA ALA A 69 8.34 7.83 -0.09
C ALA A 69 9.46 8.72 -0.63
N GLN A 70 9.39 9.10 -1.90
CA GLN A 70 10.35 10.02 -2.53
C GLN A 70 10.38 11.38 -1.83
N ARG A 71 9.21 11.98 -1.54
CA ARG A 71 9.10 13.27 -0.83
C ARG A 71 9.75 13.23 0.55
N ARG A 72 9.75 12.07 1.19
CA ARG A 72 10.36 11.84 2.52
C ARG A 72 11.81 11.36 2.46
N GLY A 73 12.37 11.13 1.27
CA GLY A 73 13.71 10.57 1.10
C GLY A 73 13.83 9.08 1.46
N LEU A 74 12.71 8.37 1.55
CA LEU A 74 12.68 6.93 1.81
C LEU A 74 13.04 6.15 0.55
N GLN A 75 13.72 5.02 0.73
CA GLN A 75 14.26 4.24 -0.39
C GLN A 75 13.27 3.21 -0.93
N TYR A 76 12.34 2.75 -0.09
CA TYR A 76 11.49 1.61 -0.41
C TYR A 76 9.99 1.89 -0.21
N VAL A 77 9.20 1.24 -1.06
CA VAL A 77 7.77 0.98 -0.83
C VAL A 77 7.56 -0.52 -0.86
N TYR A 78 7.25 -1.09 0.30
CA TYR A 78 6.98 -2.51 0.46
C TYR A 78 5.54 -2.81 0.07
N LEU A 79 5.39 -3.50 -1.07
CA LEU A 79 4.08 -3.92 -1.57
C LEU A 79 3.57 -5.18 -0.86
N GLY A 80 4.31 -5.73 0.10
CA GLY A 80 3.99 -6.97 0.80
C GLY A 80 4.14 -8.21 -0.08
N TYR A 81 3.52 -9.31 0.35
CA TYR A 81 3.63 -10.60 -0.34
C TYR A 81 3.10 -10.54 -1.78
N TRP A 82 3.65 -11.38 -2.66
CA TRP A 82 3.26 -11.48 -4.07
C TRP A 82 3.08 -12.95 -4.46
N ILE A 83 1.93 -13.27 -5.04
CA ILE A 83 1.60 -14.59 -5.59
C ILE A 83 1.50 -14.45 -7.10
N GLY A 84 2.47 -14.97 -7.84
CA GLY A 84 2.57 -14.78 -9.29
C GLY A 84 1.35 -15.27 -10.09
N GLN A 85 0.66 -16.30 -9.61
CA GLN A 85 -0.55 -16.83 -10.27
C GLN A 85 -1.83 -16.05 -9.93
N SER A 86 -1.78 -15.09 -9.00
CA SER A 86 -2.96 -14.32 -8.59
C SER A 86 -3.20 -13.13 -9.51
N ARG A 87 -4.30 -13.17 -10.28
CA ARG A 87 -4.74 -12.04 -11.12
C ARG A 87 -4.96 -10.75 -10.31
N LYS A 88 -5.32 -10.86 -9.03
CA LYS A 88 -5.50 -9.70 -8.14
C LYS A 88 -4.19 -9.05 -7.73
N MET A 89 -3.06 -9.74 -7.88
CA MET A 89 -1.72 -9.27 -7.46
C MET A 89 -0.79 -9.04 -8.64
N SER A 90 -1.27 -9.28 -9.88
CA SER A 90 -0.47 -9.06 -11.09
C SER A 90 -0.04 -7.60 -11.22
N TYR A 91 -0.86 -6.64 -10.79
CA TYR A 91 -0.51 -5.22 -10.89
C TYR A 91 0.81 -4.84 -10.18
N LYS A 92 1.16 -5.54 -9.08
CA LYS A 92 2.40 -5.26 -8.32
C LYS A 92 3.65 -5.47 -9.16
N ASN A 93 3.60 -6.35 -10.16
CA ASN A 93 4.74 -6.63 -11.02
C ASN A 93 4.93 -5.61 -12.14
N GLN A 94 4.16 -4.51 -12.17
CA GLN A 94 4.26 -3.49 -13.22
C GLN A 94 5.08 -2.28 -12.77
N PHE A 95 5.34 -2.13 -11.47
CA PHE A 95 6.19 -1.07 -10.95
C PHE A 95 7.67 -1.42 -11.16
N ARG A 96 8.48 -0.44 -11.59
CA ARG A 96 9.92 -0.61 -11.82
C ARG A 96 10.69 0.61 -11.28
N PRO A 97 11.90 0.41 -10.73
CA PRO A 97 12.52 -0.88 -10.40
C PRO A 97 11.75 -1.60 -9.28
N ILE A 98 11.78 -2.95 -9.27
CA ILE A 98 11.16 -3.76 -8.21
C ILE A 98 12.06 -4.92 -7.85
N GLU A 99 12.08 -5.25 -6.57
CA GLU A 99 12.82 -6.37 -6.01
C GLU A 99 11.86 -7.40 -5.41
N GLY A 100 12.21 -8.67 -5.53
CA GLY A 100 11.52 -9.76 -4.85
C GLY A 100 12.49 -10.50 -3.95
N LEU A 101 12.02 -10.83 -2.74
CA LEU A 101 12.75 -11.71 -1.83
C LEU A 101 12.53 -13.17 -2.26
N SER A 102 13.58 -13.82 -2.75
CA SER A 102 13.55 -15.22 -3.17
C SER A 102 14.71 -15.98 -2.54
N ARG A 103 14.42 -17.07 -1.83
CA ARG A 103 15.41 -17.89 -1.12
C ARG A 103 16.30 -17.07 -0.16
N GLY A 104 15.71 -16.07 0.50
CA GLY A 104 16.41 -15.20 1.46
C GLY A 104 17.22 -14.06 0.83
N GLU A 105 17.25 -13.95 -0.49
CA GLU A 105 17.98 -12.89 -1.19
C GLU A 105 17.03 -11.94 -1.93
N TRP A 106 17.24 -10.65 -1.78
CA TRP A 106 16.57 -9.62 -2.58
C TRP A 106 17.18 -9.59 -3.97
N LYS A 107 16.34 -9.71 -5.00
CA LYS A 107 16.77 -9.66 -6.41
C LYS A 107 15.83 -8.78 -7.20
N ARG A 108 16.41 -7.98 -8.10
CA ARG A 108 15.63 -7.21 -9.07
C ARG A 108 14.84 -8.16 -9.98
N LEU A 109 13.55 -7.92 -10.11
CA LEU A 109 12.70 -8.67 -11.03
C LEU A 109 12.82 -8.07 -12.43
N ALA A 110 12.85 -8.92 -13.45
CA ALA A 110 12.79 -8.53 -14.85
C ALA A 110 11.39 -7.99 -15.19
#